data_AF-A0A5C8MWT9-F1
#
_entry.id   AF-A0A5C8MWT9-F1
#
_cell.length_a   1.000
_cell.length_b   1.000
_cell.length_c   1.000
_cell.angle_alpha   90.00
_cell.angle_beta   90.00
_cell.angle_gamma   90.00
#
_symmetry.space_group_name_H-M   'P 1'
#
loop_
_entity.id
_entity.type
_entity.pdbx_description
1 polymer ?
#
loop_
_entity_poly.entity_id
_entity_poly.type
_entity_poly.pdbx_seq_one_letter_code
_entity_poly.pdbx_strand_id
1 'polypeptide(L)'
;MKKLLSLFVLILSIGLLSGCVKGVFHVKVNKDGSADLNYDLGFESTLLGFASSDGQNPIEEIRKQAEEQGFTVANYKENGYTGI
;
A
#
# COMPACT_ATOMS: atom_id res chain seq x y z
N MET A 1 18.68 -8.40 28.46
CA MET A 1 18.74 -7.97 27.04
C MET A 1 18.13 -8.99 26.08
N LYS A 2 18.53 -10.28 26.11
CA LYS A 2 17.98 -11.32 25.20
C LYS A 2 16.44 -11.45 25.22
N LYS A 3 15.82 -11.35 26.41
CA LYS A 3 14.35 -11.40 26.56
C LYS A 3 13.63 -10.17 25.98
N LEU A 4 14.24 -8.99 26.06
CA LEU A 4 13.70 -7.74 25.48
C LEU A 4 13.82 -7.76 23.94
N LEU A 5 14.94 -8.26 23.41
CA LEU A 5 15.13 -8.43 21.98
C LEU A 5 14.11 -9.42 21.40
N SER A 6 13.90 -10.56 22.07
CA SER A 6 12.90 -11.55 21.65
C SER A 6 11.48 -10.99 21.67
N LEU A 7 11.15 -10.15 22.66
CA LEU A 7 9.84 -9.50 22.74
C LEU A 7 9.65 -8.48 21.62
N PHE A 8 10.69 -7.70 21.31
CA PHE A 8 10.67 -6.74 20.22
C PHE A 8 10.46 -7.41 18.85
N VAL A 9 11.19 -8.50 18.59
CA VAL A 9 11.04 -9.29 17.34
C VAL A 9 9.62 -9.87 17.23
N LEU A 10 9.05 -10.35 18.34
CA LEU A 10 7.69 -10.86 18.37
C LEU A 10 6.66 -9.78 18.03
N ILE A 11 6.79 -8.59 18.62
CA ILE A 11 5.89 -7.44 18.36
C ILE A 11 5.99 -7.01 16.90
N LEU A 12 7.21 -6.89 16.37
CA LEU A 12 7.43 -6.53 14.96
C LEU A 12 6.80 -7.56 14.01
N SER A 13 6.94 -8.84 14.33
CA SER A 13 6.35 -9.93 13.54
C SER A 13 4.82 -9.83 13.55
N ILE A 14 4.19 -9.58 14.70
CA ILE A 14 2.72 -9.42 14.80
C ILE A 14 2.24 -8.22 13.97
N GLY A 15 2.99 -7.11 13.99
CA GLY A 15 2.70 -5.95 13.15
C GLY A 15 2.68 -6.29 11.66
N LEU A 16 3.72 -6.99 11.18
CA LEU A 16 3.82 -7.41 9.78
C LEU A 16 2.71 -8.39 9.35
N LEU A 17 2.26 -9.27 10.26
CA LEU A 17 1.17 -10.22 9.98
C LEU A 17 -0.23 -9.57 10.00
N SER A 18 -0.40 -8.38 10.59
CA SER A 18 -1.71 -7.72 10.75
C SER A 18 -2.24 -7.02 9.49
N GLY A 19 -1.45 -6.97 8.41
CA GLY A 19 -1.90 -6.49 7.10
C GLY A 19 -2.18 -4.98 7.06
N CYS A 20 -1.11 -4.17 7.06
CA CYS A 20 -1.23 -2.70 6.98
C CYS A 20 -1.53 -2.18 5.56
N VAL A 21 -1.63 -3.07 4.57
CA VAL A 21 -1.81 -2.74 3.16
C VAL A 21 -2.99 -3.55 2.60
N LYS A 22 -3.84 -2.90 1.83
CA LYS A 22 -4.97 -3.45 1.09
C LYS A 22 -4.67 -3.28 -0.41
N GLY A 23 -4.75 -4.37 -1.16
CA GLY A 23 -4.63 -4.36 -2.62
C GLY A 23 -5.86 -5.00 -3.24
N VAL A 24 -6.58 -4.28 -4.11
CA VAL A 24 -7.68 -4.83 -4.91
C VAL A 24 -7.24 -4.83 -6.37
N PHE A 25 -7.15 -6.02 -6.96
CA PHE A 25 -6.69 -6.20 -8.34
C PHE A 25 -7.88 -6.61 -9.20
N HIS A 26 -8.35 -5.70 -10.03
CA HIS A 26 -9.39 -5.97 -11.02
C HIS A 26 -8.75 -6.10 -12.40
N VAL A 27 -8.72 -7.34 -12.89
CA VAL A 27 -8.18 -7.67 -14.21
C VAL A 27 -9.30 -8.19 -15.08
N LYS A 28 -9.58 -7.50 -16.19
CA LYS A 28 -10.56 -7.92 -17.18
C LYS A 28 -9.85 -8.22 -18.48
N VAL A 29 -9.91 -9.48 -18.91
CA VAL A 29 -9.37 -9.92 -20.20
C VAL A 29 -10.48 -9.90 -21.24
N ASN A 30 -10.28 -9.13 -22.31
CA ASN A 30 -11.24 -8.98 -23.40
C ASN A 30 -11.04 -10.09 -24.46
N LYS A 31 -12.08 -10.35 -25.25
CA LYS A 31 -12.07 -11.41 -26.27
C LYS A 31 -11.07 -11.16 -27.40
N ASP A 32 -10.69 -9.91 -27.62
CA ASP A 32 -9.68 -9.51 -28.59
C ASP A 32 -8.24 -9.70 -28.10
N GLY A 33 -8.07 -10.20 -26.86
CA GLY A 33 -6.77 -10.41 -26.24
C GLY A 33 -6.21 -9.20 -25.50
N SER A 34 -6.92 -8.06 -25.50
CA SER A 34 -6.56 -6.91 -24.65
C SER A 34 -6.94 -7.14 -23.19
N ALA A 35 -6.34 -6.39 -22.27
CA ALA A 35 -6.66 -6.46 -20.84
C ALA A 35 -6.87 -5.06 -20.25
N ASP A 36 -7.96 -4.91 -19.50
CA ASP A 36 -8.21 -3.74 -18.65
C ASP A 36 -7.72 -4.06 -17.24
N LEU A 37 -6.80 -3.23 -16.72
CA LEU A 37 -6.19 -3.40 -15.41
C LEU A 37 -6.57 -2.23 -14.53
N ASN A 38 -7.24 -2.50 -13.40
CA ASN A 38 -7.47 -1.53 -12.34
C ASN A 38 -6.93 -2.07 -11.03
N TYR A 39 -6.13 -1.27 -10.34
CA TYR A 39 -5.46 -1.64 -9.10
C TYR A 39 -5.73 -0.57 -8.06
N ASP A 40 -6.39 -0.95 -6.97
CA ASP A 40 -6.53 -0.09 -5.80
C ASP A 40 -5.48 -0.51 -4.76
N LEU A 41 -4.58 0.41 -4.41
CA LEU A 41 -3.54 0.19 -3.41
C LEU A 41 -3.78 1.14 -2.24
N GLY A 42 -4.19 0.59 -1.10
CA GLY A 42 -4.46 1.35 0.12
C GLY A 42 -3.54 0.96 1.26
N PHE A 43 -3.05 1.93 2.01
CA PHE A 43 -2.31 1.74 3.26
C PHE A 43 -3.17 2.18 4.43
N GLU A 44 -3.08 1.49 5.55
CA GLU A 44 -3.80 1.89 6.76
C GLU A 44 -3.31 3.28 7.21
N SER A 45 -4.27 4.17 7.50
CA SER A 45 -3.99 5.60 7.66
C SER A 45 -3.11 5.91 8.88
N THR A 46 -3.18 5.11 9.93
CA THR A 46 -2.33 5.23 11.13
C THR A 46 -0.88 4.87 10.83
N LEU A 47 -0.64 3.84 10.00
CA LEU A 47 0.70 3.47 9.52
C LEU A 47 1.31 4.58 8.65
N LEU A 48 0.53 5.14 7.73
CA LEU A 48 0.99 6.26 6.90
C LEU A 48 1.39 7.47 7.76
N GLY A 49 0.63 7.77 8.81
CA GLY A 49 0.97 8.82 9.76
C GLY A 49 2.33 8.62 10.43
N PHE A 50 2.68 7.36 10.76
CA PHE A 50 3.98 7.01 11.32
C PHE A 50 5.11 7.03 10.28
N ALA A 51 4.86 6.54 9.07
CA ALA A 51 5.83 6.50 7.99
C ALA A 51 6.14 7.89 7.40
N SER A 52 5.17 8.80 7.44
CA SER A 52 5.31 10.18 6.91
C SER A 52 6.02 11.13 7.89
N SER A 53 6.46 10.64 9.05
CA SER A 53 7.14 11.45 10.08
C SER A 53 8.43 12.11 9.60
N ASP A 54 9.08 11.54 8.57
CA ASP A 54 10.28 12.09 7.92
C ASP A 54 9.95 13.01 6.71
N GLY A 55 8.69 13.39 6.53
CA GLY A 55 8.25 14.34 5.48
C GLY A 55 8.17 13.75 4.07
N GLN A 56 8.48 12.47 3.89
CA GLN A 56 8.28 11.76 2.62
C GLN A 56 6.95 11.01 2.67
N ASN A 57 6.02 11.39 1.79
CA ASN A 57 4.78 10.64 1.61
C ASN A 57 5.04 9.48 0.62
N PRO A 58 5.07 8.22 1.08
CA PRO A 58 5.37 7.09 0.21
C PRO A 58 4.35 6.90 -0.92
N ILE A 59 3.11 7.39 -0.75
CA ILE A 59 2.07 7.30 -1.77
C ILE A 59 2.39 8.18 -2.98
N GLU A 60 2.97 9.36 -2.75
CA GLU A 60 3.31 10.30 -3.84
C GLU A 60 4.43 9.75 -4.73
N GLU A 61 5.37 9.01 -4.16
CA GLU A 61 6.43 8.36 -4.93
C GLU A 61 5.86 7.24 -5.81
N ILE A 62 4.97 6.40 -5.25
CA ILE A 62 4.30 5.33 -6.00
C ILE A 62 3.43 5.94 -7.12
N ARG A 63 2.72 7.04 -6.83
CA ARG A 63 1.94 7.77 -7.82
C ARG A 63 2.78 8.18 -9.02
N LYS A 64 3.90 8.87 -8.77
CA LYS A 64 4.79 9.34 -9.85
C LYS A 64 5.29 8.19 -10.71
N GLN A 65 5.73 7.09 -10.08
CA GLN A 65 6.21 5.91 -10.80
C GLN A 65 5.11 5.26 -11.65
N ALA A 66 3.87 5.21 -11.15
CA ALA A 66 2.74 4.66 -11.90
C ALA A 66 2.34 5.57 -13.09
N GLU A 67 2.31 6.90 -12.88
CA GLU A 67 2.06 7.87 -13.95
C GLU A 67 3.16 7.81 -15.03
N GLU A 68 4.44 7.67 -14.65
CA GLU A 68 5.57 7.47 -15.56
C GLU A 68 5.46 6.18 -16.39
N GLN A 69 4.86 5.13 -15.82
CA GLN A 69 4.58 3.87 -16.53
C GLN A 69 3.35 3.96 -17.45
N GLY A 70 2.68 5.10 -17.50
CA GLY A 70 1.52 5.35 -18.36
C GLY A 70 0.17 4.97 -17.74
N PHE A 71 0.13 4.72 -16.43
CA PHE A 71 -1.15 4.53 -15.72
C PHE A 71 -1.82 5.87 -15.46
N THR A 72 -3.15 5.87 -15.48
CA THR A 72 -3.94 6.97 -14.91
C THR A 72 -4.14 6.69 -13.43
N VAL A 73 -3.66 7.58 -12.56
CA VAL A 73 -3.68 7.38 -11.11
C VAL A 73 -4.70 8.30 -10.45
N ALA A 74 -5.56 7.74 -9.60
CA ALA A 74 -6.54 8.47 -8.81
C ALA A 74 -6.19 8.37 -7.31
N ASN A 75 -6.86 9.16 -6.46
CA ASN A 75 -6.71 9.00 -5.01
C ASN A 75 -7.73 7.96 -4.54
N TYR A 76 -7.26 6.98 -3.76
CA TYR A 76 -8.10 5.95 -3.15
C TYR A 76 -8.25 6.19 -1.65
N LYS A 77 -9.48 6.16 -1.15
CA LYS A 77 -9.78 6.24 0.28
C LYS A 77 -11.00 5.41 0.63
N GLU A 78 -10.82 4.34 1.40
CA GLU A 78 -11.90 3.43 1.76
C GLU A 78 -11.59 2.70 3.07
N ASN A 79 -12.58 2.56 3.98
CA ASN A 79 -12.50 1.72 5.18
C ASN A 79 -11.24 1.95 6.06
N GLY A 80 -10.77 3.20 6.17
CA GLY A 80 -9.56 3.55 6.94
C GLY A 80 -8.25 3.40 6.18
N TYR A 81 -8.29 2.98 4.92
CA TYR A 81 -7.14 2.93 4.02
C TYR A 81 -7.08 4.19 3.15
N THR A 82 -5.86 4.66 2.88
CA THR A 82 -5.55 5.78 1.98
C THR A 82 -4.46 5.34 1.00
N GLY A 83 -4.59 5.71 -0.27
CA GLY A 83 -3.60 5.38 -1.29
C GLY A 83 -4.01 5.82 -2.69
N ILE A 84 -3.74 5.00 -3.70
CA ILE A 84 -3.98 5.30 -5.13
C ILE A 84 -4.71 4.18 -5.86
#